data_AF-A0A2S6I320-F1
#
_entry.id   AF-A0A2S6I320-F1
#
_cell.length_a   1.000
_cell.length_b   1.000
_cell.length_c   1.000
_cell.angle_alpha   90.00
_cell.angle_beta   90.00
_cell.angle_gamma   90.00
#
_symmetry.space_group_name_H-M   'P 1'
#
loop_
_entity.id
_entity.type
_entity.pdbx_description
1 polymer ?
#
loop_
_entity_poly.entity_id
_entity_poly.type
_entity_poly.pdbx_seq_one_letter_code
_entity_poly.pdbx_strand_id
1 'polypeptide(L)'
;MPIDPVTTTLLRREFDLPMAVMTETELLDWLTVRVGEMMRYRPEYLMSLCYTLDLDEESVARALDPVETPSEPPFRVLARILYDRQRARASSKQHVAVPPLDDPNAW
;
A
#
# COMPACT_ATOMS: atom_id res chain seq x y z
N MET A 1 17.08 -0.59 -2.44
CA MET A 1 17.20 -0.60 -0.96
C MET A 1 16.57 -1.89 -0.46
N PRO A 2 17.03 -2.53 0.64
CA PRO A 2 16.28 -3.64 1.22
C PRO A 2 14.92 -3.13 1.71
N ILE A 3 13.85 -3.85 1.39
CA ILE A 3 12.49 -3.49 1.79
C ILE A 3 12.31 -3.81 3.27
N ASP A 4 11.60 -2.94 3.98
CA ASP A 4 11.24 -3.21 5.37
C ASP A 4 10.34 -4.48 5.47
N PRO A 5 10.68 -5.45 6.34
CA PRO A 5 9.95 -6.72 6.45
C PRO A 5 8.50 -6.55 6.92
N VAL A 6 8.18 -5.46 7.64
CA VAL A 6 6.80 -5.16 8.04
C VAL A 6 5.99 -4.71 6.83
N THR A 7 6.56 -3.86 5.97
CA THR A 7 5.94 -3.48 4.69
C THR A 7 5.63 -4.70 3.82
N THR A 8 6.60 -5.61 3.64
CA THR A 8 6.38 -6.85 2.85
C THR A 8 5.28 -7.73 3.46
N THR A 9 5.21 -7.82 4.80
CA THR A 9 4.18 -8.59 5.51
C THR A 9 2.78 -7.99 5.31
N LEU A 10 2.66 -6.66 5.37
CA LEU A 10 1.38 -5.97 5.14
C LEU A 10 0.89 -6.18 3.70
N LEU A 11 1.77 -5.98 2.72
CA LEU A 11 1.44 -6.20 1.31
C LEU A 11 1.09 -7.67 1.03
N ARG A 12 1.75 -8.62 1.68
CA ARG A 12 1.42 -10.04 1.58
C ARG A 12 0.00 -10.35 2.02
N ARG A 13 -0.44 -9.74 3.13
CA ARG A 13 -1.79 -9.96 3.66
C ARG A 13 -2.89 -9.41 2.74
N GLU A 14 -2.61 -8.32 2.03
CA GLU A 14 -3.64 -7.58 1.29
C GLU A 14 -3.68 -7.89 -0.20
N PHE A 15 -2.52 -8.24 -0.78
CA PHE A 15 -2.38 -8.49 -2.22
C PHE A 15 -2.06 -9.94 -2.57
N ASP A 16 -1.89 -10.82 -1.57
CA ASP A 16 -1.40 -12.20 -1.73
C ASP A 16 0.02 -12.25 -2.33
N LEU A 17 0.91 -11.37 -1.86
CA LEU A 17 2.31 -11.34 -2.31
C LEU A 17 3.01 -12.71 -2.07
N PRO A 18 3.71 -13.26 -3.07
CA PRO A 18 4.43 -14.52 -2.90
C PRO A 18 5.45 -14.47 -1.75
N MET A 19 5.76 -15.65 -1.21
CA MET A 19 6.82 -15.84 -0.21
C MET A 19 8.22 -15.81 -0.88
N ALA A 20 8.51 -14.75 -1.62
CA ALA A 20 9.79 -14.51 -2.28
C ALA A 20 10.45 -13.25 -1.69
N VAL A 21 11.79 -13.25 -1.65
CA VAL A 21 12.57 -12.03 -1.37
C VAL A 21 12.61 -11.23 -2.67
N MET A 22 12.03 -10.04 -2.65
CA MET A 22 12.00 -9.12 -3.78
C MET A 22 12.73 -7.84 -3.42
N THR A 23 13.42 -7.25 -4.39
CA THR A 23 13.88 -5.86 -4.31
C THR A 23 12.69 -4.90 -4.42
N GLU A 24 12.87 -3.67 -3.98
CA GLU A 24 11.82 -2.63 -4.04
C GLU A 24 11.26 -2.45 -5.46
N THR A 25 12.13 -2.48 -6.47
CA THR A 25 11.74 -2.39 -7.88
C THR A 25 10.89 -3.59 -8.31
N GLU A 26 11.32 -4.82 -7.98
CA GLU A 26 10.57 -6.04 -8.31
C GLU A 26 9.22 -6.08 -7.61
N LEU A 27 9.14 -5.61 -6.36
CA LEU A 27 7.89 -5.50 -5.62
C LEU A 27 6.93 -4.51 -6.29
N LEU A 28 7.44 -3.34 -6.69
CA LEU A 28 6.63 -2.32 -7.38
C LEU A 28 6.15 -2.81 -8.75
N ASP A 29 6.99 -3.50 -9.50
CA ASP A 29 6.58 -4.07 -10.79
C ASP A 29 5.56 -5.19 -10.60
N TRP A 30 5.72 -6.04 -9.58
CA TRP A 30 4.73 -7.05 -9.23
C TRP A 30 3.39 -6.42 -8.80
N LEU A 31 3.43 -5.39 -7.95
CA LEU A 31 2.24 -4.65 -7.54
C LEU A 31 1.58 -3.96 -8.73
N THR A 32 2.35 -3.40 -9.66
CA THR A 32 1.83 -2.78 -10.88
C THR A 32 1.01 -3.77 -11.70
N VAL A 33 1.53 -4.98 -11.91
CA VAL A 33 0.80 -6.05 -12.60
C VAL A 33 -0.45 -6.44 -11.82
N ARG A 34 -0.32 -6.66 -10.51
CA ARG A 34 -1.42 -7.10 -9.65
C ARG A 34 -2.56 -6.07 -9.59
N VAL A 35 -2.23 -4.80 -9.40
CA VAL A 35 -3.20 -3.69 -9.39
C VAL A 35 -3.83 -3.54 -10.77
N GLY A 36 -3.08 -3.72 -11.85
CA GLY A 36 -3.61 -3.73 -13.22
C GLY A 36 -4.65 -4.84 -13.43
N GLU A 37 -4.38 -6.06 -12.94
CA GLU A 37 -5.36 -7.16 -12.96
C GLU A 37 -6.60 -6.82 -12.15
N MET A 38 -6.44 -6.27 -10.95
CA MET A 38 -7.56 -5.91 -10.08
C MET A 38 -8.39 -4.78 -10.68
N MET A 39 -7.76 -3.78 -11.28
CA MET A 39 -8.44 -2.71 -11.99
C MET A 39 -9.25 -3.26 -13.18
N ARG A 40 -8.72 -4.26 -13.89
CA ARG A 40 -9.39 -4.86 -15.05
C ARG A 40 -10.53 -5.81 -14.69
N TYR A 41 -10.36 -6.64 -13.66
CA TYR A 41 -11.26 -7.75 -13.38
C TYR A 41 -12.08 -7.58 -12.09
N ARG A 42 -11.65 -6.71 -11.17
CA ARG A 42 -12.29 -6.48 -9.85
C ARG A 42 -12.13 -5.01 -9.37
N PRO A 43 -12.56 -4.02 -10.15
CA PRO A 43 -12.34 -2.60 -9.82
C PRO A 43 -13.02 -2.21 -8.49
N GLU A 44 -14.17 -2.78 -8.15
CA GLU A 44 -14.88 -2.51 -6.89
C GLU A 44 -14.06 -2.98 -5.69
N TYR A 45 -13.40 -4.14 -5.83
CA TYR A 45 -12.51 -4.66 -4.79
C TYR A 45 -11.27 -3.78 -4.63
N LEU A 46 -10.69 -3.31 -5.74
CA LEU A 46 -9.58 -2.37 -5.69
C LEU A 46 -9.97 -1.08 -4.95
N MET A 47 -11.14 -0.51 -5.24
CA MET A 47 -11.63 0.68 -4.55
C MET A 47 -11.89 0.43 -3.06
N SER A 48 -12.46 -0.73 -2.71
CA SER A 48 -12.65 -1.13 -1.31
C SER A 48 -11.32 -1.28 -0.56
N LEU A 49 -10.30 -1.83 -1.20
CA LEU A 49 -8.94 -1.86 -0.66
C LEU A 49 -8.39 -0.46 -0.48
N CYS A 50 -8.55 0.43 -1.47
CA CYS A 50 -8.09 1.82 -1.34
C CYS A 50 -8.68 2.50 -0.10
N TYR A 51 -9.97 2.29 0.15
CA TYR A 51 -10.64 2.79 1.35
C TYR A 51 -10.13 2.13 2.63
N THR A 52 -9.96 0.81 2.63
CA THR A 52 -9.50 0.03 3.80
C THR A 52 -8.08 0.41 4.23
N LEU A 53 -7.23 0.76 3.27
CA LEU A 53 -5.85 1.19 3.51
C LEU A 53 -5.73 2.68 3.81
N ASP A 54 -6.88 3.37 3.87
CA ASP A 54 -6.95 4.80 4.18
C ASP A 54 -6.04 5.58 3.22
N LEU A 55 -6.21 5.31 1.93
CA LEU A 55 -5.57 6.09 0.87
C LEU A 55 -6.29 7.41 0.70
N ASP A 56 -5.49 8.45 0.52
CA ASP A 56 -5.98 9.78 0.21
C ASP A 56 -6.76 9.77 -1.11
N GLU A 57 -8.02 10.19 -1.04
CA GLU A 57 -8.96 10.13 -2.18
C GLU A 57 -8.49 11.03 -3.32
N GLU A 58 -7.91 12.19 -3.00
CA GLU A 58 -7.34 13.11 -3.99
C GLU A 58 -6.19 12.44 -4.75
N SER A 59 -5.27 11.78 -4.03
CA SER A 59 -4.15 11.03 -4.62
C SER A 59 -4.63 9.89 -5.52
N VAL A 60 -5.67 9.15 -5.11
CA VAL A 60 -6.28 8.09 -5.92
C VAL A 60 -6.94 8.67 -7.18
N ALA A 61 -7.71 9.74 -7.05
CA ALA A 61 -8.36 10.41 -8.17
C ALA A 61 -7.34 10.91 -9.19
N ARG A 62 -6.26 11.56 -8.73
CA ARG A 62 -5.17 12.03 -9.59
C ARG A 62 -4.43 10.88 -10.27
N ALA A 63 -4.25 9.75 -9.59
CA ALA A 63 -3.64 8.56 -10.20
C ALA A 63 -4.52 7.93 -11.29
N LEU A 64 -5.85 8.07 -11.17
CA LEU A 64 -6.82 7.60 -12.16
C LEU A 64 -7.05 8.60 -13.29
N ASP A 65 -6.67 9.86 -13.11
CA ASP A 65 -6.83 10.91 -14.12
C ASP A 65 -5.72 10.80 -15.19
N PRO A 66 -6.08 10.48 -16.45
CA PRO A 66 -5.12 10.39 -17.55
C PRO A 66 -4.50 11.74 -17.93
N VAL A 67 -5.09 12.87 -17.52
CA VAL A 67 -4.56 14.22 -17.76
C VAL A 67 -3.43 14.55 -16.78
N GLU A 68 -3.56 14.11 -15.53
CA GLU A 68 -2.54 14.32 -14.49
C GLU A 68 -1.34 13.38 -14.66
N THR A 69 -1.56 12.18 -15.22
CA THR A 69 -0.53 11.14 -15.35
C THR A 69 -0.33 10.66 -16.79
N PRO A 70 -0.05 11.55 -17.76
CA PRO A 70 -0.05 11.20 -19.19
C PRO A 70 1.08 10.24 -19.60
N SER A 71 2.12 10.10 -18.78
CA SER A 71 3.32 9.29 -19.08
C SER A 71 3.37 7.95 -18.34
N GLU A 72 2.47 7.71 -17.39
CA GLU A 72 2.44 6.47 -16.61
C GLU A 72 1.02 5.89 -16.60
N PRO A 73 0.86 4.56 -16.71
CA PRO A 73 -0.47 3.98 -16.59
C PRO A 73 -1.02 4.15 -15.17
N PRO A 74 -2.34 4.39 -15.00
CA PRO A 74 -2.97 4.61 -13.69
C PRO A 74 -2.64 3.56 -12.63
N PHE A 75 -2.60 2.29 -13.03
CA PHE A 75 -2.29 1.18 -12.13
C PHE A 75 -0.85 1.18 -11.60
N ARG A 76 0.11 1.75 -12.34
CA ARG A 76 1.49 1.93 -11.87
C ARG A 76 1.58 3.04 -10.83
N VAL A 77 0.89 4.14 -11.07
CA VAL A 77 0.81 5.26 -10.13
C VAL A 77 0.13 4.79 -8.83
N LEU A 78 -1.00 4.10 -8.93
CA LEU A 78 -1.67 3.50 -7.77
C LEU A 78 -0.80 2.50 -7.01
N ALA A 79 -0.06 1.63 -7.71
CA ALA A 79 0.85 0.69 -7.07
C ALA A 79 1.91 1.39 -6.22
N ARG A 80 2.43 2.54 -6.70
CA ARG A 80 3.38 3.37 -5.95
C ARG A 80 2.74 4.01 -4.71
N ILE A 81 1.56 4.60 -4.85
CA ILE A 81 0.83 5.20 -3.72
C ILE A 81 0.52 4.13 -2.66
N LEU A 82 0.08 2.93 -3.07
CA LEU A 82 -0.18 1.80 -2.20
C LEU A 82 1.06 1.37 -1.42
N TYR A 83 2.18 1.23 -2.12
CA TYR A 83 3.46 0.90 -1.50
C TYR A 83 3.90 1.97 -0.50
N ASP A 84 3.83 3.25 -0.87
CA ASP A 84 4.22 4.37 -0.01
C ASP A 84 3.35 4.44 1.25
N ARG A 85 2.04 4.21 1.13
CA ARG A 85 1.12 4.15 2.28
C ARG A 85 1.50 3.03 3.23
N GLN A 86 1.83 1.86 2.71
CA GLN A 86 2.20 0.71 3.52
C GLN A 86 3.58 0.84 4.16
N ARG A 87 4.51 1.48 3.46
CA ARG A 87 5.79 1.89 4.01
C ARG A 87 5.61 2.91 5.14
N ALA A 88 4.76 3.92 4.95
CA ALA A 88 4.42 4.89 5.98
C ALA A 88 3.81 4.19 7.21
N ARG A 89 2.84 3.29 7.00
CA ARG A 89 2.21 2.51 8.08
C ARG A 89 3.21 1.63 8.84
N ALA A 90 4.13 0.98 8.13
CA ALA A 90 5.20 0.21 8.75
C ALA A 90 6.08 1.10 9.63
N SER A 91 6.50 2.27 9.12
CA SER A 91 7.30 3.24 9.87
C SER A 91 6.55 3.79 11.09
N SER A 92 5.26 4.14 10.97
CA SER A 92 4.46 4.60 12.12
C SER A 92 4.33 3.52 13.19
N LYS A 93 4.15 2.24 12.82
CA LYS A 93 4.12 1.13 13.79
C LYS A 93 5.46 0.93 14.50
N GLN A 94 6.58 1.25 13.85
CA GLN A 94 7.91 1.17 14.45
C GLN A 94 8.20 2.36 15.38
N HIS A 95 7.58 3.52 15.13
CA HIS A 95 7.83 4.76 15.86
C HIS A 95 6.83 5.06 16.99
N VAL A 96 5.67 4.38 17.03
CA VAL A 96 4.76 4.47 18.19
C VAL A 96 5.34 3.62 19.32
N ALA A 97 6.21 4.25 20.13
CA ALA A 97 6.45 3.80 21.49
C ALA A 97 5.14 3.95 22.26
N VAL A 98 4.39 2.84 22.40
CA VAL A 98 3.27 2.78 23.34
C VAL A 98 3.90 2.94 24.73
N PRO A 99 3.70 4.04 25.46
CA PRO A 99 4.10 4.06 26.86
C PRO A 99 3.36 2.90 27.53
N PRO A 100 4.06 2.05 28.32
CA PRO A 100 3.36 1.02 29.08
C PRO A 100 2.26 1.69 29.88
N LEU A 101 1.02 1.20 29.74
CA LEU A 101 -0.07 1.61 30.60
C LEU A 101 0.30 1.19 32.03
N ASP A 102 0.86 2.12 32.78
CA ASP A 102 1.08 2.00 34.21
C ASP A 102 -0.01 2.83 34.90
N ASP A 103 -1.25 2.38 34.76
CA ASP A 103 -2.34 2.90 35.59
C ASP A 103 -3.15 1.74 36.20
N PRO A 104 -2.76 1.28 37.40
CA PRO A 104 -3.49 0.24 38.11
C PRO A 104 -4.82 0.69 38.70
N ASN A 105 -5.32 1.90 38.42
CA ASN A 105 -6.59 2.39 38.99
C ASN A 105 -7.49 3.22 38.06
N ALA A 106 -7.44 3.02 36.75
CA ALA A 106 -8.43 3.60 35.83
C ALA A 106 -9.69 2.72 35.76
N TRP A 107 -10.56 2.84 36.78
CA TRP A 107 -11.98 2.44 36.74
C TRP A 107 -12.84 3.69 36.81
#